data_AF-U4TIP8-F1
#
_entry.id   AF-U4TIP8-F1
#
_cell.length_a   1.000
_cell.length_b   1.000
_cell.length_c   1.000
_cell.angle_alpha   90.00
_cell.angle_beta   90.00
_cell.angle_gamma   90.00
#
_symmetry.space_group_name_H-M   'P 1'
#
loop_
_entity.id
_entity.type
_entity.pdbx_description
1 polymer ?
#
loop_
_entity_poly.entity_id
_entity_poly.type
_entity_poly.pdbx_seq_one_letter_code
_entity_poly.pdbx_strand_id
1 'polypeptide(L)'
;MKKGRQTIMRKIITEQMGNTVSILLLCASMAHMVTASRQFELGVWFALLVGWQLLFVGYRRWLSKHDAGYHADQGEFSSADEREAHVSTRAAVLSYRVVMIATISLIVIGAFVVMRWRLPAALLAVLLIWLLGGLVILGLQTYLAAWIHYDRLDAD
;
A
#
# COMPACT_ATOMS: atom_id res chain seq x y z
N MET A 1 -0.04 -0.44 -29.74
CA MET A 1 0.78 -0.49 -28.50
C MET A 1 0.50 0.63 -27.50
N LYS A 2 0.44 1.93 -27.85
CA LYS A 2 0.28 3.03 -26.86
C LYS A 2 -1.00 2.99 -25.99
N LYS A 3 -2.13 2.53 -26.53
CA LYS A 3 -3.44 2.51 -25.83
C LYS A 3 -3.48 1.51 -24.66
N GLY A 4 -2.95 0.29 -24.86
CA GLY A 4 -2.87 -0.74 -23.81
C GLY A 4 -1.98 -0.35 -22.63
N ARG A 5 -0.84 0.30 -22.92
CA ARG A 5 0.08 0.80 -21.89
C ARG A 5 -0.55 1.83 -20.95
N GLN A 6 -1.37 2.73 -21.50
CA GLN A 6 -2.06 3.74 -20.69
C GLN A 6 -3.11 3.14 -19.76
N THR A 7 -3.84 2.11 -20.20
CA THR A 7 -4.83 1.42 -19.38
C THR A 7 -4.17 0.64 -18.23
N ILE A 8 -3.03 -0.02 -18.48
CA ILE A 8 -2.27 -0.73 -17.44
C ILE A 8 -1.71 0.24 -16.40
N MET A 9 -1.12 1.35 -16.85
CA MET A 9 -0.59 2.37 -15.94
C MET A 9 -1.69 2.98 -15.07
N ARG A 10 -2.88 3.24 -15.63
CA ARG A 10 -4.05 3.71 -14.89
C ARG A 10 -4.52 2.70 -13.85
N LYS A 11 -4.49 1.40 -14.19
CA LYS A 11 -4.84 0.33 -13.25
C LYS A 11 -3.92 0.35 -12.04
N ILE A 12 -2.60 0.35 -12.27
CA ILE A 12 -1.61 0.29 -11.19
C ILE A 12 -1.71 1.53 -10.30
N ILE A 13 -1.80 2.74 -10.87
CA ILE A 13 -1.99 3.96 -10.08
C ILE A 13 -3.26 3.86 -9.23
N THR A 14 -4.37 3.40 -9.82
CA THR A 14 -5.65 3.28 -9.12
C THR A 14 -5.57 2.27 -7.96
N GLU A 15 -4.94 1.12 -8.18
CA GLU A 15 -4.79 0.07 -7.18
C GLU A 15 -3.87 0.50 -6.03
N GLN A 16 -2.73 1.11 -6.35
CA GLN A 16 -1.77 1.61 -5.36
C GLN A 16 -2.35 2.76 -4.51
N MET A 17 -3.11 3.68 -5.10
CA MET A 17 -3.80 4.74 -4.35
C MET A 17 -4.86 4.16 -3.43
N GLY A 18 -5.69 3.23 -3.92
CA GLY A 18 -6.72 2.61 -3.10
C GLY A 18 -6.17 1.76 -1.96
N ASN A 19 -5.06 1.06 -2.20
CA ASN A 19 -4.33 0.33 -1.17
C ASN A 19 -3.73 1.28 -0.12
N THR A 20 -3.19 2.43 -0.54
CA THR A 20 -2.65 3.44 0.38
C THR A 20 -3.74 3.95 1.34
N VAL A 21 -4.92 4.31 0.82
CA VAL A 21 -6.06 4.71 1.66
C VAL A 21 -6.49 3.59 2.61
N SER A 22 -6.49 2.34 2.14
CA SER A 22 -6.82 1.17 2.95
C SER A 22 -5.87 1.01 4.15
N ILE A 23 -4.57 1.17 3.93
CA ILE A 23 -3.56 1.10 5.00
C ILE A 23 -3.72 2.25 5.99
N LEU A 24 -3.99 3.48 5.52
CA LEU A 24 -4.24 4.62 6.42
C LEU A 24 -5.45 4.40 7.32
N LEU A 25 -6.57 3.91 6.77
CA LEU A 25 -7.78 3.60 7.53
C LEU A 25 -7.56 2.44 8.50
N LEU A 26 -6.78 1.43 8.11
CA LEU A 26 -6.39 0.33 8.99
C LEU A 26 -5.56 0.84 10.18
N CYS A 27 -4.55 1.68 9.92
CA CYS A 27 -3.73 2.29 10.96
C CYS A 27 -4.58 3.13 11.93
N ALA A 28 -5.48 3.97 11.41
CA ALA A 28 -6.38 4.78 12.22
C ALA A 28 -7.30 3.89 13.09
N SER A 29 -7.83 2.80 12.53
CA SER A 29 -8.68 1.85 13.24
C SER A 29 -7.93 1.14 14.36
N MET A 30 -6.72 0.64 14.09
CA MET A 30 -5.89 -0.02 15.08
C MET A 30 -5.44 0.95 16.18
N ALA A 31 -5.03 2.16 15.82
CA ALA A 31 -4.63 3.19 16.78
C ALA A 31 -5.79 3.57 17.71
N HIS A 32 -7.00 3.74 17.15
CA HIS A 32 -8.20 3.99 17.93
C HIS A 32 -8.48 2.84 18.91
N MET A 33 -8.39 1.59 18.46
CA MET A 33 -8.60 0.40 19.30
C MET A 33 -7.60 0.31 20.46
N VAL A 34 -6.34 0.71 20.25
CA VAL A 34 -5.34 0.78 21.32
C VAL A 34 -5.67 1.87 22.35
N THR A 35 -6.22 3.00 21.92
CA THR A 35 -6.52 4.13 22.80
C THR A 35 -7.89 4.07 23.49
N ALA A 36 -8.82 3.26 22.97
CA ALA A 36 -10.16 3.12 23.53
C ALA A 36 -10.10 2.26 24.81
N SER A 37 -10.47 2.86 25.95
CA SER A 37 -10.29 2.26 27.28
C SER A 37 -11.37 1.25 27.68
N ARG A 38 -12.42 1.05 26.88
CA ARG A 38 -13.50 0.09 27.16
C ARG A 38 -14.03 -0.57 25.89
N GLN A 39 -14.02 -1.91 25.92
CA GLN A 39 -14.69 -2.85 25.02
C GLN A 39 -14.35 -2.71 23.52
N PHE A 40 -14.51 -3.80 22.78
CA PHE A 40 -14.32 -3.89 21.31
C PHE A 40 -15.36 -3.04 20.55
N GLU A 41 -15.43 -1.75 20.82
CA GLU A 41 -16.20 -0.83 19.99
C GLU A 41 -15.42 -0.59 18.71
N LEU A 42 -15.89 -1.24 17.65
CA LEU A 42 -15.47 -0.97 16.28
C LEU A 42 -15.86 0.47 15.96
N GLY A 43 -14.97 1.41 16.27
CA GLY A 43 -15.21 2.84 16.16
C GLY A 43 -15.38 3.33 14.72
N VAL A 44 -15.63 4.63 14.56
CA VAL A 44 -15.88 5.28 13.26
C VAL A 44 -14.84 4.93 12.19
N TRP A 45 -13.57 4.78 12.57
CA TRP A 45 -12.49 4.41 11.66
C TRP A 45 -12.65 3.02 11.05
N PHE A 46 -13.15 2.05 11.83
CA PHE A 46 -13.41 0.71 11.33
C PHE A 46 -14.60 0.71 10.36
N ALA A 47 -15.66 1.46 10.67
CA ALA A 47 -16.78 1.63 9.76
C ALA A 47 -16.35 2.30 8.44
N LEU A 48 -15.48 3.32 8.51
CA LEU A 48 -14.88 3.95 7.33
C LEU A 48 -14.00 2.99 6.54
N LEU A 49 -13.22 2.13 7.20
CA LEU A 49 -12.44 1.08 6.53
C LEU A 49 -13.33 0.14 5.74
N VAL A 50 -14.39 -0.40 6.36
CA VAL A 50 -15.34 -1.31 5.69
C VAL A 50 -16.06 -0.59 4.54
N GLY A 51 -16.56 0.61 4.78
CA GLY A 51 -17.21 1.43 3.75
C GLY A 51 -16.28 1.71 2.58
N TRP A 52 -15.03 2.07 2.85
CA TRP A 52 -14.00 2.25 1.83
C TRP A 52 -13.74 0.98 1.03
N GLN A 53 -13.60 -0.19 1.67
CA GLN A 53 -13.39 -1.45 0.95
C GLN A 53 -14.55 -1.78 0.01
N LEU A 54 -15.79 -1.59 0.46
CA LEU A 54 -16.98 -1.81 -0.36
C LEU A 54 -17.01 -0.85 -1.56
N LEU A 55 -16.76 0.44 -1.32
CA LEU A 55 -16.69 1.46 -2.37
C LEU A 55 -15.56 1.15 -3.36
N PHE A 56 -14.38 0.78 -2.87
CA PHE A 56 -13.22 0.52 -3.70
C PHE A 56 -13.41 -0.74 -4.55
N VAL A 57 -13.92 -1.83 -3.98
CA VAL A 57 -14.28 -3.04 -4.75
C VAL A 57 -15.37 -2.72 -5.79
N GLY A 58 -16.40 -1.95 -5.42
CA GLY A 58 -17.44 -1.50 -6.34
C GLY A 58 -16.86 -0.69 -7.50
N TYR A 59 -15.95 0.24 -7.20
CA TYR A 59 -15.26 1.06 -8.18
C TYR A 59 -14.38 0.24 -9.14
N ARG A 60 -13.59 -0.72 -8.62
CA ARG A 60 -12.79 -1.64 -9.44
C ARG A 60 -13.67 -2.44 -10.40
N ARG A 61 -14.81 -2.96 -9.93
CA ARG A 61 -15.78 -3.67 -10.78
C ARG A 61 -16.42 -2.76 -11.82
N TRP A 62 -16.74 -1.52 -11.45
CA TRP A 62 -17.29 -0.54 -12.40
C TRP A 62 -16.28 -0.19 -13.50
N LEU A 63 -15.02 0.07 -13.13
CA LEU A 63 -13.91 0.28 -14.08
C LEU A 63 -13.76 -0.89 -15.04
N SER A 64 -13.81 -2.13 -14.53
CA SER A 64 -13.68 -3.33 -15.37
C SER A 64 -14.78 -3.49 -16.40
N LYS A 65 -15.97 -2.92 -16.16
CA LYS A 65 -17.06 -2.91 -17.14
C LYS A 65 -16.93 -1.82 -18.20
N HIS A 66 -16.19 -0.75 -17.92
CA HIS A 66 -16.11 0.45 -18.78
C HIS A 66 -14.76 0.57 -19.50
N ASP A 67 -13.74 -0.16 -19.04
CA ASP A 67 -12.41 -0.20 -19.64
C ASP A 67 -12.04 -1.64 -19.96
N ALA A 68 -12.06 -1.99 -21.25
CA ALA A 68 -11.74 -3.33 -21.73
C ALA A 68 -10.31 -3.77 -21.40
N GLY A 69 -9.40 -2.84 -21.08
CA GLY A 69 -8.04 -3.13 -20.61
C GLY A 69 -7.92 -3.24 -19.10
N TYR A 70 -9.00 -3.01 -18.34
CA TYR A 70 -9.02 -3.11 -16.88
C TYR A 70 -9.66 -4.44 -16.46
N HIS A 71 -8.82 -5.42 -16.09
CA HIS A 71 -9.30 -6.67 -15.51
C HIS A 71 -9.18 -6.62 -13.99
N ALA A 72 -10.33 -6.49 -13.29
CA ALA A 72 -10.38 -6.41 -11.83
C ALA A 72 -9.96 -7.72 -11.13
N ASP A 73 -10.15 -8.86 -11.80
CA ASP A 73 -9.85 -10.20 -11.27
C ASP A 73 -8.39 -10.62 -11.50
N GLN A 74 -7.66 -9.89 -12.34
CA GLN A 74 -6.23 -10.08 -12.56
C GLN A 74 -5.46 -9.29 -11.51
N GLY A 75 -4.64 -9.96 -10.69
CA GLY A 75 -3.78 -9.29 -9.70
C GLY A 75 -2.70 -8.40 -10.36
N GLU A 76 -2.01 -7.58 -9.57
CA GLU A 76 -0.92 -6.70 -10.05
C GLU A 76 0.26 -7.46 -10.69
N PHE A 77 0.37 -8.77 -10.41
CA PHE A 77 1.35 -9.69 -11.01
C PHE A 77 0.80 -10.55 -12.16
N SER A 78 -0.48 -10.40 -12.50
CA SER A 78 -1.05 -11.03 -13.67
C SER A 78 -0.59 -10.25 -14.90
N SER A 79 0.56 -10.63 -15.43
CA SER A 79 1.12 -10.05 -16.65
C SER A 79 0.34 -10.54 -17.87
N ALA A 80 -0.14 -9.60 -18.70
CA ALA A 80 -0.68 -9.94 -20.00
C ALA A 80 0.43 -10.18 -21.05
N ASP A 81 1.64 -9.66 -20.78
CA ASP A 81 2.79 -9.68 -21.68
C ASP A 81 4.11 -9.90 -20.90
N GLU A 82 5.12 -10.50 -21.53
CA GLU A 82 6.44 -10.78 -20.92
C GLU A 82 7.12 -9.51 -20.42
N ARG A 83 6.91 -8.39 -21.12
CA ARG A 83 7.40 -7.06 -20.73
C ARG A 83 6.82 -6.59 -19.40
N GLU A 84 5.53 -6.79 -19.17
CA GLU A 84 4.87 -6.41 -17.91
C GLU A 84 5.40 -7.24 -16.75
N ALA A 85 5.61 -8.54 -16.96
CA ALA A 85 6.20 -9.43 -15.95
C ALA A 85 7.63 -8.99 -15.57
N HIS A 86 8.41 -8.53 -16.54
CA HIS A 86 9.76 -8.04 -16.29
C HIS A 86 9.76 -6.74 -15.48
N VAL A 87 8.95 -5.76 -15.89
CA VAL A 87 8.80 -4.47 -15.18
C VAL A 87 8.26 -4.69 -13.76
N SER A 88 7.24 -5.54 -13.60
CA SER A 88 6.64 -5.87 -12.29
C SER A 88 7.66 -6.48 -11.34
N THR A 89 8.49 -7.39 -11.85
CA THR A 89 9.51 -8.08 -11.05
C THR A 89 10.60 -7.10 -10.61
N ARG A 90 11.10 -6.24 -11.51
CA ARG A 90 12.11 -5.24 -11.15
C ARG A 90 11.56 -4.22 -10.15
N ALA A 91 10.32 -3.77 -10.34
CA ALA A 91 9.66 -2.86 -9.41
C ALA A 91 9.47 -3.50 -8.03
N ALA A 92 9.06 -4.77 -7.98
CA ALA A 92 8.90 -5.53 -6.73
C ALA A 92 10.24 -5.72 -6.00
N VAL A 93 11.30 -6.08 -6.72
CA VAL A 93 12.64 -6.25 -6.13
C VAL A 93 13.15 -4.93 -5.55
N LEU A 94 12.98 -3.81 -6.25
CA LEU A 94 13.39 -2.50 -5.73
C LEU A 94 12.58 -2.10 -4.50
N SER A 95 11.25 -2.24 -4.55
CA SER A 95 10.37 -1.98 -3.41
C SER A 95 10.76 -2.81 -2.20
N TYR A 96 10.98 -4.11 -2.38
CA TYR A 96 11.42 -5.01 -1.31
C TYR A 96 12.75 -4.57 -0.68
N ARG A 97 13.75 -4.21 -1.49
CA ARG A 97 15.04 -3.71 -0.99
C ARG A 97 14.88 -2.44 -0.16
N VAL A 98 14.07 -1.49 -0.63
CA VAL A 98 13.80 -0.23 0.09
C VAL A 98 13.08 -0.51 1.41
N VAL A 99 12.04 -1.33 1.40
CA VAL A 99 11.29 -1.70 2.62
C VAL A 99 12.19 -2.43 3.61
N MET A 100 13.06 -3.34 3.15
CA MET A 100 14.00 -4.04 4.01
C MET A 100 14.97 -3.08 4.70
N ILE A 101 15.61 -2.18 3.94
CA ILE A 101 16.54 -1.19 4.47
C ILE A 101 15.82 -0.26 5.47
N ALA A 102 14.62 0.19 5.13
CA ALA A 102 13.81 1.03 5.99
C ALA A 102 13.41 0.30 7.29
N THR A 103 13.07 -1.00 7.20
CA THR A 103 12.74 -1.83 8.36
C THR A 103 13.93 -2.02 9.29
N ILE A 104 15.12 -2.34 8.74
CA ILE A 104 16.35 -2.48 9.53
C ILE A 104 16.68 -1.14 10.23
N SER A 105 16.61 -0.03 9.49
CA SER A 105 16.82 1.31 10.03
C SER A 105 15.84 1.62 11.16
N LEU A 106 14.56 1.26 10.98
CA LEU A 106 13.51 1.46 11.98
C LEU A 106 13.78 0.66 13.25
N ILE A 107 14.23 -0.60 13.13
CA ILE A 107 14.57 -1.44 14.29
C ILE A 107 15.73 -0.82 15.08
N VAL A 108 16.79 -0.37 14.40
CA VAL A 108 17.97 0.22 15.03
C VAL A 108 17.61 1.53 15.74
N ILE A 109 16.93 2.45 15.04
CA ILE A 109 16.52 3.74 15.61
C ILE A 109 15.49 3.53 16.73
N GLY A 110 14.52 2.64 16.51
CA GLY A 110 13.47 2.32 17.47
C GLY A 110 14.03 1.74 18.77
N ALA A 111 15.02 0.86 18.70
CA ALA A 111 15.70 0.33 19.88
C ALA A 111 16.35 1.45 20.70
N PHE A 112 17.03 2.40 20.05
CA PHE A 112 17.63 3.55 20.73
C PHE A 112 16.59 4.44 21.41
N VAL A 113 15.48 4.73 20.73
CA VAL A 113 14.37 5.53 21.28
C VAL A 113 13.76 4.85 22.50
N VAL A 114 13.46 3.55 22.43
CA VAL A 114 12.87 2.80 23.55
C VAL A 114 13.82 2.72 24.74
N MET A 115 15.13 2.53 24.51
CA MET A 115 16.14 2.54 25.57
C MET A 115 16.26 3.90 26.25
N ARG A 116 16.17 4.99 25.48
CA ARG A 116 16.41 6.35 25.97
C ARG A 116 15.16 6.99 26.59
N TRP A 117 13.99 6.73 26.03
CA TRP A 117 12.72 7.36 26.37
C TRP A 117 11.73 6.31 26.89
N ARG A 118 11.29 6.48 28.14
CA ARG A 118 10.30 5.61 28.80
C ARG A 118 8.88 5.97 28.35
N LEU A 119 8.57 5.72 27.09
CA LEU A 119 7.25 6.03 26.52
C LEU A 119 6.15 5.16 27.16
N PRO A 120 4.95 5.71 27.41
CA PRO A 120 3.79 4.90 27.79
C PRO A 120 3.49 3.82 26.75
N ALA A 121 3.08 2.63 27.19
CA ALA A 121 2.86 1.48 26.30
C ALA A 121 1.84 1.77 25.18
N ALA A 122 0.75 2.47 25.49
CA ALA A 122 -0.25 2.85 24.50
C ALA A 122 0.32 3.80 23.43
N LEU A 123 1.16 4.76 23.82
CA LEU A 123 1.81 5.68 22.88
C LEU A 123 2.80 4.92 21.98
N LEU A 124 3.60 4.02 22.57
CA LEU A 124 4.52 3.18 21.80
C LEU A 124 3.78 2.32 20.78
N ALA A 125 2.67 1.69 21.16
CA ALA A 125 1.86 0.88 20.26
C ALA A 125 1.27 1.69 19.09
N VAL A 126 0.72 2.88 19.36
CA VAL A 126 0.22 3.77 18.31
C VAL A 126 1.34 4.20 17.36
N LEU A 127 2.52 4.55 17.88
CA LEU A 127 3.68 4.89 17.04
C LEU A 127 4.09 3.72 16.15
N LEU A 128 4.16 2.51 16.69
CA LEU A 128 4.51 1.31 15.92
C LEU A 128 3.49 1.02 14.81
N ILE A 129 2.19 1.17 15.07
CA ILE A 129 1.15 1.02 14.05
C ILE A 129 1.41 1.98 12.88
N TRP A 130 1.65 3.26 13.15
CA TRP A 130 1.91 4.25 12.12
C TRP A 130 3.23 4.03 11.38
N LEU A 131 4.28 3.61 12.09
CA LEU A 131 5.58 3.31 11.50
C LEU A 131 5.50 2.10 10.57
N LEU A 132 4.86 1.01 11.00
CA LEU A 132 4.66 -0.20 10.19
C LEU A 132 3.74 0.08 9.00
N GLY A 133 2.64 0.80 9.20
CA GLY A 133 1.78 1.24 8.10
C GLY A 133 2.51 2.14 7.11
N GLY A 134 3.35 3.04 7.61
CA GLY A 134 4.22 3.89 6.80
C GLY A 134 5.21 3.08 5.97
N LEU A 135 5.78 1.99 6.50
CA LEU A 135 6.64 1.08 5.72
C LEU A 135 5.88 0.39 4.58
N VAL A 136 4.63 -0.04 4.82
CA VAL A 136 3.81 -0.63 3.76
C VAL A 136 3.51 0.42 2.68
N ILE A 137 3.11 1.63 3.06
CA ILE A 137 2.87 2.73 2.12
C ILE A 137 4.16 3.06 1.34
N LEU A 138 5.31 3.13 2.00
CA LEU A 138 6.60 3.33 1.34
C LEU A 138 6.87 2.25 0.29
N GLY A 139 6.57 0.98 0.61
CA GLY A 139 6.65 -0.12 -0.34
C GLY A 139 5.76 0.06 -1.56
N LEU A 140 4.48 0.42 -1.35
CA LEU A 140 3.52 0.70 -2.41
C LEU A 140 3.98 1.86 -3.31
N GLN A 141 4.44 2.97 -2.72
CA GLN A 141 4.92 4.13 -3.47
C GLN A 141 6.22 3.86 -4.22
N THR A 142 7.15 3.11 -3.60
CA THR A 142 8.40 2.70 -4.25
C THR A 142 8.11 1.78 -5.43
N TYR A 143 7.18 0.84 -5.27
CA TYR A 143 6.74 -0.03 -6.35
C TYR A 143 6.16 0.78 -7.52
N LEU A 144 5.24 1.70 -7.24
CA LEU A 144 4.63 2.57 -8.24
C LEU A 144 5.68 3.42 -8.97
N ALA A 145 6.60 4.05 -8.24
CA ALA A 145 7.67 4.86 -8.81
C ALA A 145 8.62 4.03 -9.68
N ALA A 146 9.00 2.85 -9.18
CA ALA A 146 9.86 1.91 -9.90
C ALA A 146 9.18 1.41 -11.19
N TRP A 147 7.88 1.10 -11.13
CA TRP A 147 7.11 0.72 -12.30
C TRP A 147 7.11 1.82 -13.35
N ILE A 148 6.80 3.06 -12.96
CA ILE A 148 6.81 4.22 -13.89
C ILE A 148 8.20 4.41 -14.51
N HIS A 149 9.26 4.21 -13.74
CA HIS A 149 10.63 4.35 -14.21
C HIS A 149 11.01 3.25 -15.20
N TYR A 150 10.82 1.98 -14.85
CA TYR A 150 11.16 0.85 -15.72
C TYR A 150 10.24 0.74 -16.94
N ASP A 151 8.96 1.11 -16.82
CA ASP A 151 8.07 1.18 -17.98
C ASP A 151 8.56 2.21 -19.00
N ARG A 152 9.16 3.33 -18.56
CA ARG A 152 9.77 4.32 -19.47
C ARG A 152 11.08 3.83 -20.08
N LEU A 153 11.96 3.21 -19.29
CA LEU A 153 13.23 2.69 -19.81
C LEU A 153 13.02 1.59 -20.84
N ASP A 154 12.09 0.67 -20.61
CA ASP A 154 11.76 -0.40 -21.55
C ASP A 154 10.83 0.10 -22.70
N ALA A 155 10.72 1.42 -22.90
CA ALA A 155 9.99 2.07 -24.00
C ALA A 155 10.89 2.56 -25.14
N ASP A 156 12.13 2.86 -24.79
CA ASP A 156 13.15 3.49 -25.63
C ASP A 156 14.08 2.42 -26.20
#